data_AF-A0A0V8IQK0-F1
#
_entry.id   AF-A0A0V8IQK0-F1
#
_cell.length_a   1.000
_cell.length_b   1.000
_cell.length_c   1.000
_cell.angle_alpha   90.00
_cell.angle_beta   90.00
_cell.angle_gamma   90.00
#
_symmetry.space_group_name_H-M   'P 1'
#
loop_
_entity.id
_entity.type
_entity.pdbx_description
1 polymer ?
#
loop_
_entity_poly.entity_id
_entity_poly.type
_entity_poly.pdbx_seq_one_letter_code
_entity_poly.pdbx_strand_id
1 'polypeptide(L)' 'MGGPDQVREADLQRAGAARQYREADLPLTKLWAYYYGIGGDVDELSLEAYLHEALHLPAVQVGLIVMALAELAREMPA' A
#
# COMPACT_ATOMS: atom_id res chain seq x y z
N MET A 1 -2.92 19.41 -12.05
CA MET A 1 -3.22 18.85 -13.39
C MET A 1 -2.44 17.54 -13.50
N GLY A 2 -3.07 16.41 -13.17
CA GLY A 2 -2.42 15.09 -13.25
C GLY A 2 -2.50 14.56 -14.68
N GLY A 3 -1.35 14.30 -15.29
CA GLY A 3 -1.28 13.77 -16.66
C GLY A 3 -1.64 12.28 -16.73
N PRO A 4 -1.99 11.76 -17.92
CA PRO A 4 -2.38 10.35 -18.11
C PRO A 4 -1.31 9.35 -17.66
N ASP A 5 -0.04 9.76 -17.64
CA ASP A 5 1.06 8.92 -17.16
C ASP A 5 1.05 8.73 -15.63
N GLN A 6 0.57 9.72 -14.86
CA GLN A 6 0.45 9.59 -13.40
C GLN A 6 -0.68 8.64 -13.00
N VAL A 7 -1.75 8.59 -13.79
CA VAL A 7 -2.86 7.66 -13.57
C VAL A 7 -2.39 6.22 -13.83
N ARG A 8 -1.64 6.02 -14.92
CA ARG A 8 -1.08 4.70 -15.27
C ARG A 8 -0.06 4.20 -14.25
N GLU A 9 0.82 5.07 -13.79
CA GLU A 9 1.82 4.76 -12.76
C GLU A 9 1.15 4.40 -11.43
N ALA A 10 0.13 5.16 -11.02
CA ALA A 10 -0.65 4.83 -9.83
C ALA A 10 -1.32 3.46 -9.96
N ASP A 11 -1.93 3.15 -11.11
CA ASP A 11 -2.57 1.86 -11.37
C ASP A 11 -1.58 0.69 -11.30
N LEU A 12 -0.36 0.87 -11.83
CA LEU A 12 0.72 -0.13 -11.75
C LEU A 12 1.21 -0.32 -10.32
N GLN A 13 1.35 0.78 -9.56
CA GLN A 13 1.71 0.72 -8.15
C GLN A 13 0.63 0.01 -7.31
N ARG A 14 -0.66 0.16 -7.66
CA ARG A 14 -1.75 -0.59 -7.01
C ARG A 14 -1.60 -2.10 -7.20
N ALA A 15 -1.46 -2.53 -8.46
CA ALA A 15 -1.33 -3.95 -8.78
C ALA A 15 -0.06 -4.57 -8.14
N GLY A 16 1.02 -3.80 -8.06
CA GLY A 16 2.26 -4.20 -7.38
C GLY A 16 2.07 -4.38 -5.86
N ALA A 17 1.44 -3.40 -5.20
CA ALA A 17 1.23 -3.42 -3.75
C ALA A 17 0.34 -4.59 -3.30
N ALA A 18 -0.80 -4.80 -3.97
CA ALA A 18 -1.72 -5.89 -3.63
C ALA A 18 -1.06 -7.27 -3.82
N ARG A 19 -0.21 -7.42 -4.85
CA ARG A 19 0.56 -8.65 -5.06
C ARG A 19 1.62 -8.86 -3.98
N GLN A 20 2.41 -7.84 -3.66
CA GLN A 20 3.43 -7.93 -2.61
C GLN A 20 2.83 -8.26 -1.24
N TYR A 21 1.69 -7.67 -0.90
CA TYR A 21 1.00 -7.99 0.35
C TYR A 21 0.57 -9.47 0.42
N ARG A 22 0.01 -10.01 -0.67
CA ARG A 22 -0.37 -11.43 -0.75
C ARG A 22 0.83 -12.38 -0.67
N GLU A 23 1.99 -11.98 -1.17
CA GLU A 23 3.22 -12.79 -1.14
C GLU A 23 3.95 -12.70 0.20
N ALA A 24 3.78 -11.61 0.97
CA ALA A 24 4.51 -11.36 2.21
C ALA A 24 3.88 -12.01 3.47
N ASP A 25 2.70 -12.65 3.36
CA ASP A 25 1.90 -13.19 4.48
C ASP A 25 1.88 -12.25 5.71
N LEU A 26 1.77 -10.95 5.43
CA LEU A 26 1.95 -9.90 6.42
C LEU A 26 0.61 -9.63 7.13
N PRO A 27 0.58 -9.53 8.48
CA PRO A 27 -0.63 -9.14 9.18
C PRO A 27 -1.06 -7.73 8.80
N LEU A 28 -2.32 -7.53 8.41
CA LEU A 28 -2.89 -6.22 8.05
C LEU A 28 -2.62 -5.17 9.12
N THR A 29 -2.86 -5.50 10.39
CA THR A 29 -2.64 -4.59 11.51
C THR A 29 -1.18 -4.15 11.66
N LYS A 30 -0.22 -5.02 11.29
CA LYS A 30 1.22 -4.67 11.31
C LYS A 30 1.56 -3.69 10.19
N LEU A 31 1.02 -3.94 8.98
CA LEU A 31 1.15 -3.01 7.86
C LEU A 31 0.55 -1.65 8.20
N TRP A 32 -0.68 -1.65 8.70
CA TRP A 32 -1.41 -0.45 9.07
C TRP A 32 -0.69 0.36 10.14
N ALA A 33 -0.21 -0.30 11.21
CA ALA A 33 0.54 0.37 12.27
C ALA A 33 1.83 1.04 11.76
N TYR A 34 2.58 0.35 10.89
CA TYR A 34 3.79 0.93 10.29
C TYR A 34 3.46 2.09 9.36
N TYR A 35 2.49 1.89 8.45
CA TYR A 35 1.99 2.91 7.54
C TYR A 35 1.51 4.16 8.28
N TYR A 36 0.76 4.00 9.37
CA TYR A 36 0.30 5.10 10.21
C TYR A 36 1.49 5.82 10.88
N GLY A 37 2.49 5.06 11.35
CA GLY A 37 3.72 5.60 11.94
C GLY A 37 4.57 6.45 11.00
N ILE A 38 4.52 6.20 9.69
CA ILE A 38 5.26 6.98 8.68
C ILE A 38 4.46 8.15 8.08
N GLY A 39 3.29 8.46 8.64
CA GLY A 39 2.44 9.59 8.20
C GLY A 39 1.23 9.17 7.37
N GLY A 40 0.85 7.89 7.41
CA GLY A 40 -0.42 7.41 6.87
C GLY A 40 -1.61 8.01 7.61
N ASP A 41 -2.66 8.34 6.87
CA ASP A 41 -3.88 9.00 7.40
C ASP A 41 -5.15 8.18 7.11
N VAL A 42 -5.00 6.98 6.57
CA VAL A 42 -6.09 6.09 6.20
C VAL A 42 -6.33 5.08 7.33
N ASP A 43 -7.59 4.81 7.64
CA ASP A 43 -7.96 3.79 8.63
C ASP A 43 -7.67 2.36 8.12
N GLU A 44 -7.66 1.40 9.04
CA GLU A 44 -7.30 0.00 8.74
C GLU A 44 -8.27 -0.63 7.73
N LEU A 45 -9.56 -0.28 7.79
CA LEU A 45 -10.60 -0.79 6.89
C LEU A 45 -10.42 -0.27 5.46
N SER A 46 -10.09 1.01 5.30
CA SER A 46 -9.85 1.62 4.00
C SER A 46 -8.54 1.10 3.38
N LEU A 47 -7.53 0.80 4.21
CA LEU A 47 -6.33 0.10 3.77
C LEU A 47 -6.65 -1.32 3.30
N GLU A 48 -7.46 -2.07 4.04
CA GLU A 48 -7.93 -3.40 3.62
C GLU A 48 -8.68 -3.34 2.29
N ALA A 49 -9.62 -2.40 2.16
CA ALA A 49 -10.38 -2.21 0.92
C ALA A 49 -9.46 -1.85 -0.26
N TYR A 50 -8.42 -1.05 -0.03
CA TYR A 50 -7.41 -0.76 -1.04
C TYR A 50 -6.62 -2.00 -1.48
N LEU A 51 -6.16 -2.81 -0.51
CA LEU A 51 -5.42 -4.05 -0.78
C LEU A 51 -6.27 -5.11 -1.51
N HIS A 52 -7.58 -5.09 -1.29
CA HIS A 52 -8.56 -5.90 -2.01
C HIS A 52 -9.04 -5.27 -3.32
N GLU A 53 -8.41 -4.20 -3.79
CA GLU A 53 -8.74 -3.51 -5.05
C GLU A 53 -10.20 -2.97 -5.05
N ALA A 54 -10.82 -2.83 -3.88
CA ALA A 54 -12.19 -2.36 -3.67
C ALA A 54 -12.28 -0.85 -3.39
N LEU A 55 -11.16 -0.19 -3.11
CA LEU A 55 -11.07 1.26 -2.86
C LEU A 55 -9.88 1.89 -3.59
N HIS A 56 -10.07 3.11 -4.09
CA HIS A 56 -9.00 3.93 -4.64
C HIS A 56 -8.50 4.92 -3.59
N LEU A 57 -7.20 4.90 -3.32
CA LEU A 57 -6.54 5.85 -2.43
C LEU A 57 -5.77 6.91 -3.22
N PRO A 58 -5.55 8.12 -2.65
CA PRO A 58 -4.68 9.13 -3.24
C PRO A 58 -3.27 8.59 -3.47
N ALA A 59 -2.60 9.04 -4.54
CA ALA A 59 -1.25 8.58 -4.90
C ALA A 59 -0.22 8.72 -3.76
N VAL A 60 -0.34 9.76 -2.93
CA VAL A 60 0.47 9.94 -1.72
C VAL A 60 0.30 8.78 -0.74
N GLN A 61 -0.93 8.34 -0.50
CA GLN A 61 -1.21 7.23 0.42
C GLN A 61 -0.73 5.91 -0.18
N VAL A 62 -0.91 5.72 -1.49
CA VAL A 62 -0.39 4.56 -2.22
C VAL A 62 1.13 4.45 -2.07
N GLY A 63 1.86 5.56 -2.24
CA GLY A 63 3.31 5.59 -2.08
C GLY A 63 3.77 5.19 -0.68
N LEU A 64 3.07 5.64 0.37
CA LEU A 64 3.36 5.25 1.75
C LEU A 64 3.08 3.76 2.00
N ILE A 65 2.00 3.21 1.46
CA ILE A 65 1.66 1.77 1.58
C ILE A 65 2.73 0.92 0.90
N VAL A 66 3.16 1.30 -0.30
CA VAL A 66 4.24 0.60 -1.04
C VAL A 66 5.55 0.64 -0.25
N MET A 67 5.90 1.79 0.33
CA MET A 67 7.09 1.93 1.17
C MET A 67 7.01 1.04 2.41
N ALA A 68 5.88 1.04 3.11
CA ALA A 68 5.66 0.21 4.29
C ALA A 68 5.76 -1.28 3.97
N LEU A 69 5.16 -1.73 2.86
CA LEU A 69 5.25 -3.11 2.38
C LEU A 69 6.69 -3.52 2.08
N ALA A 70 7.45 -2.67 1.36
CA ALA A 70 8.82 -2.96 0.99
C ALA A 70 9.74 -3.10 2.21
N GLU A 71 9.59 -2.22 3.21
CA GLU A 71 10.42 -2.26 4.42
C GLU A 71 10.06 -3.46 5.30
N LEU A 72 8.77 -3.73 5.51
CA LEU A 72 8.32 -4.89 6.28
C LEU A 72 8.70 -6.22 5.63
N ALA A 73 8.65 -6.31 4.29
CA ALA A 73 9.12 -7.49 3.56
C ALA A 73 10.65 -7.68 3.66
N ARG A 74 11.41 -6.59 3.81
CA ARG A 74 12.86 -6.65 4.03
C ARG A 74 13.22 -7.09 5.46
N GLU A 75 12.41 -6.72 6.44
CA GLU A 75 12.59 -7.12 7.84
C GLU A 75 12.27 -8.60 8.10
N MET A 76 11.47 -9.24 7.24
CA MET A 76 11.12 -10.65 7.33
C MET A 76 11.96 -11.46 6.33
N PRO A 77 13.10 -12.05 6.73
CA PRO A 77 13.81 -12.98 5.87
C PRO A 77 12.93 -14.23 5.65
N ALA A 78 12.86 -14.66 4.39
CA ALA A 78 12.11 -15.83 3.92
C ALA A 78 12.49 -17.14 4.62
#